data_AF-A0A7W0TYA8-F1
#
_entry.id   AF-A0A7W0TYA8-F1
#
_cell.length_a   1.000
_cell.length_b   1.000
_cell.length_c   1.000
_cell.angle_alpha   90.00
_cell.angle_beta   90.00
_cell.angle_gamma   90.00
#
_symmetry.space_group_name_H-M   'P 1'
#
loop_
_entity.id
_entity.type
_entity.pdbx_description
1 polymer ?
#
loop_
_entity_poly.entity_id
_entity_poly.type
_entity_poly.pdbx_seq_one_letter_code
_entity_poly.pdbx_strand_id
1 'polypeptide(L)'
;MPARSTKSPKPAPEAEVVVDGAAAAEAVAETSSLPTEKAPVRRKRPSRARKPAPRPSTLLPVLVVGETLLLPHMSIPFPIEDDEAAMVLDRAARMEPRLVLVLTERPVPSIPGDEPEVVESELRELLADAVGRAAGDPEWVPDEDLPQQEFELCGVGVLAEVGQRISRNGDHAHVILQGVARGIVTEVIQQEPYVVARVERHDDPVVATKTAEAAMTAVLEQVESYINMLPNVPEEVLTMIRGVDEPGWLADLIAFSPEFSSEQRQELLEVLAPVERLHRLSVMVQKRLDVLNLRQQIQSEAQAGMDKQQREYYLREQLRAIQKELGEGSTEAAVASDLRSKIEAAGMPEEVQTKALVQVERLEQQHPFSPEIGVIRGYLDWLVELPWAVETEDRLDLVEAAAVLEADHYGLDKVKERIIEFIAVRKLAGDKLRAPILCFVGPPGVGKTSLGRSIARAIGRNYARMSLGGVRDEAEIRGHRRTYVGAMPGRVIKALRDAKSRNPVLVLDEIDKVGSDAFRGDPSSALLEVLDPEQNTTFSDHYLEVPFDLSKVIFITTANMLEPIPPALRDRMEIIEVSGYTE
;
A
#
# COMPACT_ATOMS: atom_id res chain seq x y z
N MET A 1 46.26 57.74 19.70
CA MET A 1 45.20 58.72 20.05
C MET A 1 44.24 58.82 18.87
N PRO A 2 42.93 59.13 19.05
CA PRO A 2 41.98 58.86 20.15
C PRO A 2 40.80 57.95 19.67
N ALA A 3 39.73 57.62 20.40
CA ALA A 3 39.52 57.27 21.81
C ALA A 3 38.11 56.61 22.00
N ARG A 4 37.88 55.92 23.13
CA ARG A 4 36.63 55.65 23.93
C ARG A 4 35.24 55.63 23.20
N SER A 5 34.28 54.75 23.53
CA SER A 5 33.78 54.48 24.90
C SER A 5 32.71 53.35 24.99
N THR A 6 32.74 52.53 26.07
CA THR A 6 31.59 51.91 26.82
C THR A 6 30.53 51.03 26.11
N LYS A 7 29.92 49.97 26.69
CA LYS A 7 30.08 49.23 27.97
C LYS A 7 29.30 47.89 27.86
N SER A 8 29.77 46.82 28.50
CA SER A 8 29.01 45.55 28.67
C SER A 8 28.39 45.46 30.08
N PRO A 9 27.26 44.75 30.28
CA PRO A 9 26.80 44.32 31.60
C PRO A 9 27.32 42.90 31.96
N LYS A 10 27.53 42.66 33.26
CA LYS A 10 27.91 41.38 33.88
C LYS A 10 26.73 40.85 34.72
N PRO A 11 26.57 39.54 34.94
CA PRO A 11 25.58 38.97 35.86
C PRO A 11 26.14 38.80 37.29
N ALA A 12 25.25 38.77 38.30
CA ALA A 12 25.38 38.23 39.67
C ALA A 12 24.23 38.79 40.56
N PRO A 13 23.92 38.24 41.76
CA PRO A 13 24.47 37.03 42.42
C PRO A 13 23.42 36.01 42.92
N GLU A 14 23.90 34.86 43.39
CA GLU A 14 23.21 33.93 44.29
C GLU A 14 23.43 34.30 45.78
N ALA A 15 22.53 33.88 46.68
CA ALA A 15 22.85 33.61 48.09
C ALA A 15 21.75 32.78 48.78
N GLU A 16 22.10 31.52 49.12
CA GLU A 16 21.92 30.83 50.41
C GLU A 16 20.52 30.77 51.09
N VAL A 17 19.87 29.59 51.18
CA VAL A 17 20.11 28.44 52.11
C VAL A 17 19.54 28.68 53.53
N VAL A 18 18.61 27.82 53.98
CA VAL A 18 18.64 27.04 55.24
C VAL A 18 17.69 25.83 55.10
N VAL A 19 18.06 24.72 55.74
CA VAL A 19 17.35 23.43 55.77
C VAL A 19 16.68 23.21 57.13
N ASP A 20 15.44 22.71 57.15
CA ASP A 20 14.84 21.84 58.18
C ASP A 20 13.42 21.45 57.71
N GLY A 21 12.80 20.33 58.10
CA GLY A 21 13.26 19.25 58.98
C GLY A 21 12.06 18.39 59.42
N ALA A 22 12.12 17.08 59.12
CA ALA A 22 11.36 15.96 59.70
C ALA A 22 9.85 16.08 60.10
N ALA A 23 9.03 15.25 59.44
CA ALA A 23 8.07 14.28 60.00
C ALA A 23 7.22 14.61 61.25
N ALA A 24 5.89 14.43 61.10
CA ALA A 24 5.08 13.68 62.05
C ALA A 24 3.86 13.06 61.36
N ALA A 25 3.61 11.77 61.60
CA ALA A 25 2.34 11.14 61.30
C ALA A 25 1.64 10.83 62.63
N GLU A 26 0.35 11.12 62.74
CA GLU A 26 -0.49 10.55 63.80
C GLU A 26 -1.95 10.46 63.33
N ALA A 27 -2.68 9.50 63.88
CA ALA A 27 -4.02 9.10 63.47
C ALA A 27 -4.88 8.80 64.70
N VAL A 28 -6.18 8.50 64.49
CA VAL A 28 -7.15 8.01 65.49
C VAL A 28 -7.66 9.16 66.43
N ALA A 29 -8.94 9.31 66.80
CA ALA A 29 -10.12 8.44 66.67
C ALA A 29 -11.45 9.18 66.42
N GLU A 30 -12.44 8.35 66.07
CA GLU A 30 -13.88 8.55 65.96
C GLU A 30 -14.60 9.23 67.15
N THR A 31 -15.70 9.94 66.87
CA THR A 31 -16.96 9.78 67.65
C THR A 31 -18.21 9.87 66.78
N SER A 32 -18.86 8.71 66.62
CA SER A 32 -20.28 8.45 66.31
C SER A 32 -21.31 9.58 66.59
N SER A 33 -22.22 9.82 65.63
CA SER A 33 -23.68 9.91 65.92
C SER A 33 -24.59 9.90 64.66
N LEU A 34 -25.35 8.81 64.52
CA LEU A 34 -26.60 8.64 63.75
C LEU A 34 -27.41 7.56 64.51
N PRO A 35 -28.75 7.38 64.33
CA PRO A 35 -29.61 7.87 63.25
C PRO A 35 -30.96 8.50 63.69
N THR A 36 -31.72 9.03 62.73
CA THR A 36 -33.20 9.10 62.81
C THR A 36 -33.84 8.93 61.44
N GLU A 37 -34.46 7.77 61.20
CA GLU A 37 -35.41 7.58 60.09
C GLU A 37 -36.79 8.14 60.44
N LYS A 38 -37.41 8.91 59.53
CA LYS A 38 -38.88 8.99 59.42
C LYS A 38 -39.38 9.24 57.99
N ALA A 39 -40.04 8.21 57.46
CA ALA A 39 -41.17 8.22 56.49
C ALA A 39 -40.93 8.69 55.03
N PRO A 40 -41.63 8.08 54.05
CA PRO A 40 -41.28 8.22 52.63
C PRO A 40 -41.90 9.45 51.95
N VAL A 41 -41.07 10.21 51.24
CA VAL A 41 -41.53 11.28 50.34
C VAL A 41 -42.18 10.67 49.10
N ARG A 42 -43.47 10.98 48.87
CA ARG A 42 -44.20 10.63 47.63
C ARG A 42 -43.40 11.08 46.40
N ARG A 43 -43.00 10.13 45.55
CA ARG A 43 -42.48 10.43 44.20
C ARG A 43 -43.53 11.24 43.43
N LYS A 44 -43.27 12.53 43.19
CA LYS A 44 -44.02 13.31 42.21
C LYS A 44 -43.85 12.64 40.86
N ARG A 45 -44.95 12.40 40.14
CA ARG A 45 -44.91 11.98 38.73
C ARG A 45 -44.05 12.99 37.95
N PRO A 46 -43.20 12.57 37.00
CA PRO A 46 -42.52 13.52 36.14
C PRO A 46 -43.58 14.35 35.42
N SER A 47 -43.45 15.68 35.53
CA SER A 47 -44.26 16.59 34.74
C SER A 47 -44.01 16.25 33.27
N ARG A 48 -45.07 15.95 32.51
CA ARG A 48 -45.00 15.86 31.04
C ARG A 48 -44.29 17.13 30.56
N ALA A 49 -43.09 16.97 30.03
CA ALA A 49 -42.48 18.02 29.23
C ALA A 49 -43.49 18.36 28.14
N ARG A 50 -43.91 19.64 28.06
CA ARG A 50 -44.65 20.10 26.89
C ARG A 50 -43.77 19.79 25.69
N LYS A 51 -44.31 19.07 24.69
CA LYS A 51 -43.69 19.09 23.35
C LYS A 51 -43.47 20.58 23.00
N PRO A 52 -42.29 20.97 22.48
CA PRO A 52 -42.15 22.30 21.92
C PRO A 52 -43.26 22.51 20.89
N ALA A 53 -43.78 23.73 20.80
CA ALA A 53 -44.74 24.05 19.76
C ALA A 53 -44.09 23.76 18.40
N PRO A 54 -44.83 23.19 17.41
CA PRO A 54 -44.27 22.96 16.09
C PRO A 54 -43.75 24.29 15.54
N ARG A 55 -42.50 24.31 15.08
CA ARG A 55 -41.94 25.48 14.41
C ARG A 55 -42.76 25.73 13.12
N PRO A 56 -42.85 26.97 12.63
CA PRO A 56 -43.61 27.26 11.41
C PRO A 56 -43.00 26.54 10.21
N SER A 57 -43.71 25.54 9.69
CA SER A 57 -43.32 24.79 8.50
C SER A 57 -43.96 25.39 7.25
N THR A 58 -43.17 25.60 6.19
CA THR A 58 -43.65 26.17 4.91
C THR A 58 -43.62 25.10 3.82
N LEU A 59 -44.56 25.15 2.88
CA LEU A 59 -44.51 24.34 1.66
C LEU A 59 -43.66 25.07 0.62
N LEU A 60 -42.58 24.43 0.16
CA LEU A 60 -41.65 25.00 -0.81
C LEU A 60 -41.43 24.04 -1.99
N PRO A 61 -41.28 24.57 -3.22
CA PRO A 61 -40.74 23.75 -4.30
C PRO A 61 -39.28 23.41 -3.98
N VAL A 62 -38.86 22.23 -4.39
CA VAL A 62 -37.52 21.71 -4.15
C VAL A 62 -36.74 21.76 -5.47
N LEU A 63 -35.55 22.34 -5.42
CA LEU A 63 -34.54 22.25 -6.46
C LEU A 63 -33.54 21.19 -6.04
N VAL A 64 -33.50 20.09 -6.78
CA VAL A 64 -32.48 19.05 -6.60
C VAL A 64 -31.20 19.50 -7.30
N VAL A 65 -30.05 19.36 -6.64
CA VAL A 65 -28.73 19.67 -7.20
C VAL A 65 -27.78 18.52 -6.94
N GLY A 66 -26.92 18.21 -7.91
CA GLY A 66 -25.84 17.23 -7.77
C GLY A 66 -24.65 17.80 -6.98
N GLU A 67 -23.49 17.91 -7.64
CA GLU A 67 -22.21 18.23 -6.98
C GLU A 67 -22.13 19.66 -6.39
N THR A 68 -22.92 20.60 -6.92
CA THR A 68 -22.92 22.02 -6.53
C THR A 68 -23.86 22.28 -5.34
N LEU A 69 -23.49 21.74 -4.18
CA LEU A 69 -24.17 22.02 -2.91
C LEU A 69 -24.04 23.51 -2.51
N LEU A 70 -25.18 24.19 -2.41
CA LEU A 70 -25.30 25.54 -1.85
C LEU A 70 -25.28 25.51 -0.31
N LEU A 71 -24.49 26.37 0.32
CA LEU A 71 -24.45 26.56 1.77
C LEU A 71 -25.18 27.86 2.21
N PRO A 72 -25.60 27.97 3.48
CA PRO A 72 -26.16 29.21 4.01
C PRO A 72 -25.19 30.39 3.88
N HIS A 73 -25.73 31.59 3.71
CA HIS A 73 -25.01 32.86 3.51
C HIS A 73 -24.18 32.97 2.21
N MET A 74 -24.06 31.90 1.42
CA MET A 74 -23.38 31.91 0.11
C MET A 74 -24.34 32.30 -1.03
N SER A 75 -23.80 32.89 -2.09
CA SER A 75 -24.52 33.21 -3.32
C SER A 75 -23.83 32.57 -4.52
N ILE A 76 -24.52 31.71 -5.25
CA ILE A 76 -23.97 31.01 -6.42
C ILE A 76 -24.77 31.32 -7.70
N PRO A 77 -24.12 31.42 -8.87
CA PRO A 77 -24.81 31.36 -10.15
C PRO A 77 -25.19 29.91 -10.44
N PHE A 78 -26.49 29.61 -10.49
CA PHE A 78 -27.02 28.30 -10.83
C PHE A 78 -27.45 28.28 -12.31
N PRO A 79 -26.95 27.35 -13.15
CA PRO A 79 -27.40 27.19 -14.53
C PRO A 79 -28.78 26.53 -14.58
N ILE A 80 -29.64 26.97 -15.49
CA ILE A 80 -30.93 26.36 -15.77
C ILE A 80 -30.75 25.47 -17.01
N GLU A 81 -30.51 24.19 -16.78
CA GLU A 81 -30.14 23.21 -17.81
C GLU A 81 -31.34 22.38 -18.28
N ASP A 82 -32.26 22.06 -17.39
CA ASP A 82 -33.46 21.26 -17.63
C ASP A 82 -34.79 22.02 -17.37
N ASP A 83 -35.89 21.42 -17.85
CA ASP A 83 -37.24 21.97 -17.73
C ASP A 83 -37.81 21.89 -16.29
N GLU A 84 -37.37 20.94 -15.46
CA GLU A 84 -37.86 20.77 -14.08
C GLU A 84 -37.33 21.90 -13.18
N ALA A 85 -36.02 22.14 -13.21
CA ALA A 85 -35.36 23.27 -12.55
C ALA A 85 -35.96 24.60 -13.02
N ALA A 86 -36.26 24.74 -14.32
CA ALA A 86 -36.96 25.90 -14.84
C ALA A 86 -38.35 26.08 -14.20
N MET A 87 -39.16 25.01 -14.11
CA MET A 87 -40.49 25.04 -13.47
C MET A 87 -40.44 25.34 -11.96
N VAL A 88 -39.46 24.77 -11.24
CA VAL A 88 -39.19 25.00 -9.82
C VAL A 88 -38.86 26.46 -9.54
N LEU A 89 -37.96 27.04 -10.34
CA LEU A 89 -37.52 28.43 -10.19
C LEU A 89 -38.63 29.42 -10.57
N ASP A 90 -39.38 29.15 -11.64
CA ASP A 90 -40.55 29.94 -12.03
C ASP A 90 -41.68 29.90 -10.99
N ARG A 91 -41.80 28.77 -10.26
CA ARG A 91 -42.73 28.62 -9.14
C ARG A 91 -42.28 29.44 -7.94
N ALA A 92 -41.01 29.32 -7.53
CA ALA A 92 -40.43 30.04 -6.40
C ALA A 92 -40.43 31.56 -6.62
N ALA A 93 -40.15 32.04 -7.84
CA ALA A 93 -40.15 33.47 -8.19
C ALA A 93 -41.53 34.16 -8.05
N ARG A 94 -42.62 33.38 -8.01
CA ARG A 94 -44.00 33.86 -7.80
C ARG A 94 -44.44 33.83 -6.33
N MET A 95 -43.57 33.40 -5.42
CA MET A 95 -43.85 33.36 -3.98
C MET A 95 -43.32 34.62 -3.27
N GLU A 96 -43.93 34.96 -2.13
CA GLU A 96 -43.45 36.01 -1.24
C GLU A 96 -43.22 35.41 0.16
N PRO A 97 -41.97 35.33 0.65
CA PRO A 97 -40.70 35.56 -0.06
C PRO A 97 -40.43 34.54 -1.18
N ARG A 98 -39.51 34.87 -2.10
CA ARG A 98 -39.13 34.05 -3.26
C ARG A 98 -38.19 32.90 -2.89
N LEU A 99 -38.68 31.98 -2.06
CA LEU A 99 -37.88 30.88 -1.53
C LEU A 99 -38.04 29.59 -2.34
N VAL A 100 -36.91 28.89 -2.50
CA VAL A 100 -36.80 27.49 -2.94
C VAL A 100 -36.03 26.70 -1.88
N LEU A 101 -36.31 25.41 -1.73
CA LEU A 101 -35.42 24.52 -0.97
C LEU A 101 -34.42 23.90 -1.94
N VAL A 102 -33.13 24.08 -1.72
CA VAL A 102 -32.08 23.36 -2.43
C VAL A 102 -31.74 22.10 -1.63
N LEU A 103 -31.92 20.92 -2.25
CA LEU A 103 -31.54 19.62 -1.70
C LEU A 103 -30.49 18.96 -2.59
N THR A 104 -29.65 18.13 -1.98
CA THR A 104 -28.81 17.15 -2.68
C THR A 104 -29.45 15.77 -2.63
N GLU A 105 -29.00 14.90 -3.53
CA GLU A 105 -29.24 13.47 -3.49
C GLU A 105 -27.97 12.74 -3.04
N ARG A 106 -28.16 11.60 -2.36
CA ARG A 106 -27.08 10.69 -1.96
C ARG A 106 -27.38 9.28 -2.47
N PRO A 107 -26.38 8.51 -2.91
CA PRO A 107 -26.61 7.12 -3.29
C PRO A 107 -27.05 6.31 -2.07
N VAL A 108 -28.02 5.42 -2.27
CA VAL A 108 -28.47 4.48 -1.25
C VAL A 108 -27.37 3.43 -1.05
N PRO A 109 -26.82 3.25 0.17
CA PRO A 109 -25.76 2.28 0.40
C PRO A 109 -26.29 0.86 0.19
N SER A 110 -25.64 0.11 -0.70
CA SER A 110 -25.89 -1.31 -0.93
C SER A 110 -25.63 -2.14 0.33
N ILE A 111 -26.39 -3.21 0.51
CA ILE A 111 -26.34 -4.10 1.68
C ILE A 111 -24.91 -4.63 1.88
N PRO A 112 -24.35 -4.61 3.11
CA PRO A 112 -22.94 -4.93 3.34
C PRO A 112 -22.63 -6.39 2.95
N GLY A 113 -21.76 -6.53 1.95
CA GLY A 113 -21.38 -7.80 1.32
C GLY A 113 -20.28 -7.61 0.27
N ASP A 114 -20.35 -6.50 -0.48
CA ASP A 114 -19.29 -5.98 -1.34
C ASP A 114 -19.09 -4.48 -1.06
N GLU A 115 -17.99 -4.14 -0.38
CA GLU A 115 -17.44 -2.78 -0.37
C GLU A 115 -15.92 -2.87 -0.61
N PRO A 116 -15.37 -2.32 -1.70
CA PRO A 116 -13.95 -1.99 -1.76
C PRO A 116 -13.70 -0.76 -0.88
N GLU A 117 -12.65 -0.80 -0.05
CA GLU A 117 -12.29 0.35 0.79
C GLU A 117 -11.99 1.58 -0.09
N VAL A 118 -12.72 2.68 0.12
CA VAL A 118 -12.63 3.94 -0.65
C VAL A 118 -11.23 4.60 -0.59
N VAL A 119 -10.33 4.09 0.27
CA VAL A 119 -8.94 4.54 0.38
C VAL A 119 -8.04 3.89 -0.71
N GLU A 120 -8.43 2.75 -1.29
CA GLU A 120 -7.68 2.12 -2.39
C GLU A 120 -7.89 2.79 -3.76
N SER A 121 -9.00 3.52 -3.96
CA SER A 121 -9.32 4.11 -5.28
C SER A 121 -8.41 5.28 -5.65
N GLU A 122 -8.22 6.26 -4.75
CA GLU A 122 -7.28 7.38 -4.98
C GLU A 122 -5.84 6.88 -5.20
N LEU A 123 -5.44 5.83 -4.47
CA LEU A 123 -4.12 5.20 -4.62
C LEU A 123 -4.00 4.46 -5.96
N ARG A 124 -5.08 3.80 -6.41
CA ARG A 124 -5.17 3.15 -7.72
C ARG A 124 -5.14 4.15 -8.88
N GLU A 125 -5.83 5.28 -8.78
CA GLU A 125 -5.77 6.33 -9.82
C GLU A 125 -4.36 6.92 -9.94
N LEU A 126 -3.72 7.24 -8.82
CA LEU A 126 -2.33 7.72 -8.81
C LEU A 126 -1.34 6.69 -9.38
N LEU A 127 -1.58 5.39 -9.18
CA LEU A 127 -0.79 4.31 -9.78
C LEU A 127 -1.14 4.08 -11.26
N ALA A 128 -2.40 4.26 -11.65
CA ALA A 128 -2.86 4.13 -13.03
C ALA A 128 -2.28 5.25 -13.92
N ASP A 129 -2.26 6.50 -13.45
CA ASP A 129 -1.68 7.63 -14.20
C ASP A 129 -0.14 7.51 -14.33
N ALA A 130 0.51 6.80 -13.41
CA ALA A 130 1.92 6.43 -13.51
C ALA A 130 2.21 5.29 -14.52
N VAL A 131 1.23 4.42 -14.79
CA VAL A 131 1.37 3.25 -15.68
C VAL A 131 0.76 3.48 -17.07
N GLY A 132 -0.23 4.36 -17.20
CA GLY A 132 -1.07 4.55 -18.40
C GLY A 132 -0.37 5.10 -19.65
N ARG A 133 0.91 5.49 -19.57
CA ARG A 133 1.67 6.03 -20.72
C ARG A 133 2.24 4.96 -21.66
N ALA A 134 1.82 3.70 -21.53
CA ALA A 134 2.39 2.56 -22.27
C ALA A 134 1.38 1.44 -22.64
N ALA A 135 0.16 1.79 -23.07
CA ALA A 135 -0.75 0.86 -23.76
C ALA A 135 -1.58 1.59 -24.82
N GLY A 136 -1.90 0.92 -25.93
CA GLY A 136 -2.76 1.45 -27.00
C GLY A 136 -4.25 1.35 -26.68
N ASP A 137 -5.08 1.99 -27.51
CA ASP A 137 -6.52 2.15 -27.30
C ASP A 137 -7.24 0.82 -27.00
N PRO A 138 -8.10 0.76 -25.95
CA PRO A 138 -8.91 -0.42 -25.66
C PRO A 138 -9.96 -0.67 -26.75
N GLU A 139 -10.15 -1.95 -27.07
CA GLU A 139 -11.24 -2.41 -27.94
C GLU A 139 -12.59 -2.21 -27.23
N TRP A 140 -13.62 -1.72 -27.96
CA TRP A 140 -14.92 -1.38 -27.37
C TRP A 140 -15.65 -2.62 -26.86
N VAL A 141 -15.83 -2.69 -25.53
CA VAL A 141 -16.66 -3.67 -24.85
C VAL A 141 -18.02 -3.00 -24.57
N PRO A 142 -19.17 -3.66 -24.84
CA PRO A 142 -20.46 -3.16 -24.40
C PRO A 142 -20.53 -3.23 -22.87
N ASP A 143 -20.92 -2.14 -22.21
CA ASP A 143 -21.17 -2.16 -20.77
C ASP A 143 -22.24 -3.22 -20.44
N GLU A 144 -21.96 -4.11 -19.48
CA GLU A 144 -23.01 -4.91 -18.85
C GLU A 144 -24.00 -3.97 -18.15
N ASP A 145 -25.27 -4.37 -18.06
CA ASP A 145 -26.33 -3.58 -17.43
C ASP A 145 -25.98 -3.25 -15.96
N LEU A 146 -25.28 -2.13 -15.76
CA LEU A 146 -24.87 -1.64 -14.45
C LEU A 146 -26.12 -1.47 -13.59
N PRO A 147 -26.13 -1.96 -12.33
CA PRO A 147 -27.26 -1.76 -11.45
C PRO A 147 -27.52 -0.26 -11.32
N GLN A 148 -28.74 0.17 -11.70
CA GLN A 148 -29.13 1.56 -11.60
C GLN A 148 -28.99 2.00 -10.14
N GLN A 149 -28.03 2.88 -9.89
CA GLN A 149 -27.73 3.35 -8.54
C GLN A 149 -28.95 4.15 -8.04
N GLU A 150 -29.62 3.63 -7.01
CA GLU A 150 -30.75 4.32 -6.41
C GLU A 150 -30.23 5.50 -5.57
N PHE A 151 -30.89 6.66 -5.70
CA PHE A 151 -30.56 7.87 -4.97
C PHE A 151 -31.70 8.27 -4.04
N GLU A 152 -31.37 8.76 -2.83
CA GLU A 152 -32.31 9.28 -1.84
C GLU A 152 -32.07 10.79 -1.62
N LEU A 153 -33.15 11.56 -1.52
CA LEU A 153 -33.11 12.99 -1.20
C LEU A 153 -32.65 13.22 0.24
N CYS A 154 -31.63 14.05 0.43
CA CYS A 154 -31.12 14.38 1.76
C CYS A 154 -32.16 15.12 2.61
N GLY A 155 -32.26 14.77 3.89
CA GLY A 155 -33.27 15.31 4.82
C GLY A 155 -33.03 16.76 5.26
N VAL A 156 -31.84 17.31 5.02
CA VAL A 156 -31.48 18.70 5.31
C VAL A 156 -30.86 19.33 4.06
N GLY A 157 -31.34 20.52 3.72
CA GLY A 157 -30.79 21.35 2.65
C GLY A 157 -30.75 22.83 3.02
N VAL A 158 -30.72 23.70 2.01
CA VAL A 158 -30.66 25.16 2.19
C VAL A 158 -31.89 25.85 1.63
N LEU A 159 -32.49 26.69 2.45
CA LEU A 159 -33.49 27.67 2.01
C LEU A 159 -32.76 28.75 1.22
N ALA A 160 -33.02 28.85 -0.08
CA ALA A 160 -32.41 29.83 -0.96
C ALA A 160 -33.43 30.87 -1.44
N GLU A 161 -33.04 32.14 -1.48
CA GLU A 161 -33.79 33.17 -2.17
C GLU A 161 -33.41 33.20 -3.65
N VAL A 162 -34.44 33.20 -4.51
CA VAL A 162 -34.29 33.20 -5.97
C VAL A 162 -34.12 34.63 -6.47
N GLY A 163 -32.90 34.96 -6.89
CA GLY A 163 -32.51 36.26 -7.42
C GLY A 163 -33.00 36.53 -8.85
N GLN A 164 -32.36 37.47 -9.53
CA GLN A 164 -32.71 37.79 -10.92
C GLN A 164 -32.17 36.72 -11.89
N ARG A 165 -32.98 36.35 -12.88
CA ARG A 165 -32.58 35.50 -14.00
C ARG A 165 -31.72 36.31 -14.96
N ILE A 166 -30.51 35.84 -15.22
CA ILE A 166 -29.53 36.45 -16.12
C ILE A 166 -29.42 35.55 -17.35
N SER A 167 -29.59 36.11 -18.54
CA SER A 167 -29.36 35.41 -19.80
C SER A 167 -28.37 36.23 -20.63
N ARG A 168 -27.35 35.56 -21.15
CA ARG A 168 -26.38 36.12 -22.10
C ARG A 168 -26.68 35.53 -23.48
N ASN A 169 -26.58 36.35 -24.53
CA ASN A 169 -26.96 35.96 -25.88
C ASN A 169 -26.22 34.70 -26.36
N GLY A 170 -26.89 33.55 -26.36
CA GLY A 170 -26.36 32.27 -26.85
C GLY A 170 -25.95 31.25 -25.78
N ASP A 171 -26.07 31.58 -24.48
CA ASP A 171 -25.68 30.71 -23.37
C ASP A 171 -26.90 30.26 -22.53
N HIS A 172 -26.73 29.22 -21.71
CA HIS A 172 -27.78 28.77 -20.79
C HIS A 172 -28.18 29.92 -19.83
N ALA A 173 -29.46 29.97 -19.45
CA ALA A 173 -29.93 31.00 -18.52
C ALA A 173 -29.45 30.66 -17.11
N HIS A 174 -28.90 31.62 -16.38
CA HIS A 174 -28.51 31.45 -14.98
C HIS A 174 -29.47 32.19 -14.05
N VAL A 175 -29.57 31.72 -12.81
CA VAL A 175 -30.19 32.48 -11.71
C VAL A 175 -29.20 32.56 -10.55
N ILE A 176 -29.21 33.67 -9.82
CA ILE A 176 -28.45 33.75 -8.56
C ILE A 176 -29.30 33.13 -7.46
N LEU A 177 -28.78 32.08 -6.82
CA LEU A 177 -29.36 31.48 -5.62
C LEU A 177 -28.56 31.99 -4.42
N GLN A 178 -29.24 32.63 -3.47
CA GLN A 178 -28.64 33.10 -2.22
C GLN A 178 -29.13 32.25 -1.04
N GLY A 179 -28.24 31.49 -0.42
CA GLY A 179 -28.53 30.68 0.77
C GLY A 179 -28.86 31.57 1.96
N VAL A 180 -30.01 31.32 2.60
CA VAL A 180 -30.55 32.12 3.72
C VAL A 180 -30.38 31.40 5.05
N ALA A 181 -30.77 30.13 5.12
CA ALA A 181 -30.80 29.32 6.34
C ALA A 181 -30.89 27.83 5.99
N ARG A 182 -30.71 26.95 6.98
CA ARG A 182 -30.96 25.51 6.81
C ARG A 182 -32.46 25.23 6.69
N GLY A 183 -32.82 24.31 5.81
CA GLY A 183 -34.19 23.79 5.65
C GLY A 183 -34.22 22.31 5.99
N ILE A 184 -35.00 21.93 7.00
CA ILE A 184 -35.19 20.53 7.39
C ILE A 184 -36.47 20.01 6.73
N VAL A 185 -36.36 18.95 5.94
CA VAL A 185 -37.50 18.28 5.31
C VAL A 185 -38.27 17.52 6.39
N THR A 186 -39.59 17.77 6.47
CA THR A 186 -40.48 17.09 7.42
C THR A 186 -41.47 16.14 6.74
N GLU A 187 -41.80 16.39 5.48
CA GLU A 187 -42.77 15.63 4.68
C GLU A 187 -42.57 15.98 3.20
N VAL A 188 -42.49 14.99 2.31
CA VAL A 188 -42.57 15.21 0.85
C VAL A 188 -44.05 15.11 0.45
N ILE A 189 -44.55 16.13 -0.24
CA ILE A 189 -45.98 16.30 -0.58
C ILE A 189 -46.27 15.90 -2.03
N GLN A 190 -45.29 16.09 -2.92
CA GLN A 190 -45.39 15.90 -4.36
C GLN A 190 -44.01 15.52 -4.90
N GLN A 191 -43.98 14.68 -5.95
CA GLN A 191 -42.77 14.35 -6.72
C GLN A 191 -42.88 14.86 -8.17
N GLU A 192 -43.98 14.57 -8.87
CA GLU A 192 -44.23 15.07 -10.23
C GLU A 192 -45.16 16.30 -10.25
N PRO A 193 -44.99 17.26 -11.18
CA PRO A 193 -43.93 17.37 -12.19
C PRO A 193 -42.63 18.00 -11.67
N TYR A 194 -42.58 18.29 -10.37
CA TYR A 194 -41.38 18.64 -9.61
C TYR A 194 -41.64 18.41 -8.12
N VAL A 195 -40.58 18.22 -7.35
CA VAL A 195 -40.68 17.90 -5.92
C VAL A 195 -41.18 19.10 -5.11
N VAL A 196 -42.11 18.86 -4.17
CA VAL A 196 -42.60 19.85 -3.19
C VAL A 196 -42.53 19.26 -1.79
N ALA A 197 -41.85 19.96 -0.88
CA ALA A 197 -41.64 19.51 0.49
C ALA A 197 -42.20 20.49 1.53
N ARG A 198 -42.55 19.95 2.69
CA ARG A 198 -42.81 20.70 3.92
C ARG A 198 -41.51 20.89 4.66
N VAL A 199 -41.09 22.14 4.81
CA VAL A 199 -39.77 22.51 5.33
C VAL A 199 -39.89 23.28 6.64
N GLU A 200 -39.15 22.87 7.65
CA GLU A 200 -38.88 23.65 8.85
C GLU A 200 -37.61 24.50 8.64
N ARG A 201 -37.72 25.82 8.79
CA ARG A 201 -36.55 26.72 8.82
C ARG A 201 -35.77 26.50 10.11
N HIS A 202 -34.47 26.25 9.98
CA HIS A 202 -33.52 26.17 11.09
C HIS A 202 -32.50 27.29 10.97
N ASP A 203 -32.63 28.27 11.86
CA ASP A 203 -31.63 29.30 12.12
C ASP A 203 -30.67 28.81 13.20
N ASP A 204 -29.37 29.00 12.99
CA ASP A 204 -28.35 28.60 13.96
C ASP A 204 -28.51 29.44 15.26
N PRO A 205 -28.44 28.83 16.45
CA PRO A 205 -28.54 29.56 17.71
C PRO A 205 -27.32 30.47 17.92
N VAL A 206 -27.53 31.65 18.50
CA VAL A 206 -26.44 32.55 18.92
C VAL A 206 -25.70 31.93 20.12
N VAL A 207 -24.58 31.25 19.86
CA VAL A 207 -23.78 30.54 20.89
C VAL A 207 -22.58 31.39 21.35
N ALA A 208 -22.83 32.39 22.18
CA ALA A 208 -21.78 33.16 22.85
C ALA A 208 -21.27 32.41 24.11
N THR A 209 -20.53 31.32 23.91
CA THR A 209 -19.90 30.54 25.00
C THR A 209 -18.39 30.45 24.83
N LYS A 210 -17.65 30.40 25.94
CA LYS A 210 -16.18 30.21 25.92
C LYS A 210 -15.73 28.96 25.15
N THR A 211 -16.58 27.94 25.09
CA THR A 211 -16.35 26.72 24.29
C THR A 211 -16.51 26.95 22.80
N ALA A 212 -17.44 27.81 22.37
CA ALA A 212 -17.58 28.21 20.97
C ALA A 212 -16.42 29.12 20.54
N GLU A 213 -16.07 30.12 21.37
CA GLU A 213 -14.91 31.00 21.16
C GLU A 213 -13.62 30.18 20.95
N ALA A 214 -13.33 29.23 21.85
CA ALA A 214 -12.14 28.38 21.76
C ALA A 214 -12.15 27.46 20.52
N ALA A 215 -13.31 26.89 20.16
CA ALA A 215 -13.45 26.08 18.95
C ALA A 215 -13.24 26.91 17.67
N MET A 216 -13.74 28.15 17.63
CA MET A 216 -13.50 29.09 16.53
C MET A 216 -12.02 29.45 16.43
N THR A 217 -11.34 29.78 17.53
CA THR A 217 -9.90 30.06 17.51
C THR A 217 -9.09 28.88 16.96
N ALA A 218 -9.37 27.65 17.41
CA ALA A 218 -8.66 26.46 16.93
C ALA A 218 -8.88 26.20 15.43
N VAL A 219 -10.11 26.36 14.92
CA VAL A 219 -10.41 26.22 13.49
C VAL A 219 -9.75 27.33 12.67
N LEU A 220 -9.72 28.57 13.16
CA LEU A 220 -9.03 29.69 12.52
C LEU A 220 -7.52 29.44 12.41
N GLU A 221 -6.86 28.98 13.49
CA GLU A 221 -5.44 28.63 13.48
C GLU A 221 -5.12 27.50 12.47
N GLN A 222 -5.99 26.48 12.38
CA GLN A 222 -5.86 25.40 11.39
C GLN A 222 -6.02 25.91 9.95
N VAL A 223 -7.03 26.74 9.68
CA VAL A 223 -7.28 27.32 8.35
C VAL A 223 -6.18 28.29 7.94
N GLU A 224 -5.63 29.07 8.88
CA GLU A 224 -4.45 29.90 8.63
C GLU A 224 -3.21 29.08 8.29
N SER A 225 -2.92 28.02 9.06
CA SER A 225 -1.83 27.09 8.74
C SER A 225 -2.01 26.46 7.35
N TYR A 226 -3.25 26.09 7.01
CA TYR A 226 -3.60 25.46 5.74
C TYR A 226 -3.42 26.42 4.55
N ILE A 227 -3.96 27.63 4.66
CA ILE A 227 -3.82 28.67 3.62
C ILE A 227 -2.36 29.07 3.40
N ASN A 228 -1.56 29.16 4.46
CA ASN A 228 -0.12 29.45 4.35
C ASN A 228 0.69 28.35 3.64
N MET A 229 0.17 27.12 3.54
CA MET A 229 0.78 26.02 2.78
C MET A 229 0.33 25.97 1.31
N LEU A 230 -0.74 26.70 0.95
CA LEU A 230 -1.25 26.76 -0.43
C LEU A 230 -0.57 27.87 -1.24
N PRO A 231 -0.25 27.63 -2.52
CA PRO A 231 0.29 28.66 -3.39
C PRO A 231 -0.79 29.67 -3.80
N ASN A 232 -0.46 30.96 -3.74
CA ASN A 232 -1.23 32.08 -4.32
C ASN A 232 -2.63 32.36 -3.73
N VAL A 233 -2.85 32.14 -2.43
CA VAL A 233 -4.11 32.58 -1.77
C VAL A 233 -4.04 34.10 -1.45
N PRO A 234 -5.05 34.91 -1.82
CA PRO A 234 -5.08 36.34 -1.47
C PRO A 234 -5.32 36.62 0.02
N GLU A 235 -4.66 37.63 0.59
CA GLU A 235 -4.79 38.00 2.02
C GLU A 235 -6.21 38.49 2.40
N GLU A 236 -6.98 38.95 1.42
CA GLU A 236 -8.38 39.35 1.59
C GLU A 236 -9.24 38.17 2.08
N VAL A 237 -8.93 36.93 1.68
CA VAL A 237 -9.66 35.72 2.10
C VAL A 237 -9.50 35.48 3.60
N LEU A 238 -8.26 35.54 4.11
CA LEU A 238 -7.98 35.42 5.54
C LEU A 238 -8.62 36.56 6.34
N THR A 239 -8.63 37.77 5.79
CA THR A 239 -9.25 38.95 6.42
C THR A 239 -10.77 38.79 6.54
N MET A 240 -11.43 38.23 5.52
CA MET A 240 -12.87 37.91 5.59
C MET A 240 -13.18 36.82 6.61
N ILE A 241 -12.42 35.72 6.63
CA ILE A 241 -12.63 34.60 7.56
C ILE A 241 -12.45 35.04 9.02
N ARG A 242 -11.44 35.87 9.31
CA ARG A 242 -11.21 36.46 10.65
C ARG A 242 -12.30 37.43 11.11
N GLY A 243 -13.12 37.95 10.20
CA GLY A 243 -14.22 38.88 10.50
C GLY A 243 -15.54 38.19 10.91
N VAL A 244 -15.56 36.86 11.00
CA VAL A 244 -16.76 36.08 11.33
C VAL A 244 -16.82 35.74 12.82
N ASP A 245 -17.71 36.42 13.54
CA ASP A 245 -17.96 36.21 14.98
C ASP A 245 -18.96 35.07 15.28
N GLU A 246 -19.61 34.49 14.26
CA GLU A 246 -20.63 33.45 14.43
C GLU A 246 -20.11 32.04 14.07
N PRO A 247 -20.18 31.05 14.98
CA PRO A 247 -19.57 29.73 14.77
C PRO A 247 -20.21 28.94 13.61
N GLY A 248 -21.52 29.14 13.38
CA GLY A 248 -22.25 28.48 12.31
C GLY A 248 -21.86 29.02 10.94
N TRP A 249 -21.82 30.35 10.81
CA TRP A 249 -21.38 31.02 9.59
C TRP A 249 -19.89 30.76 9.29
N LEU A 250 -19.01 30.72 10.30
CA LEU A 250 -17.60 30.38 10.11
C LEU A 250 -17.45 28.97 9.52
N ALA A 251 -18.17 27.99 10.07
CA ALA A 251 -18.16 26.62 9.57
C ALA A 251 -18.65 26.54 8.11
N ASP A 252 -19.74 27.23 7.79
CA ASP A 252 -20.36 27.22 6.46
C ASP A 252 -19.49 27.96 5.42
N LEU A 253 -18.81 29.05 5.81
CA LEU A 253 -17.87 29.79 4.96
C LEU A 253 -16.65 28.95 4.59
N ILE A 254 -16.08 28.22 5.55
CA ILE A 254 -14.92 27.35 5.30
C ILE A 254 -15.34 26.12 4.50
N ALA A 255 -16.50 25.51 4.80
CA ALA A 255 -17.02 24.35 4.08
C ALA A 255 -17.33 24.64 2.60
N PHE A 256 -17.45 25.89 2.18
CA PHE A 256 -17.57 26.28 0.77
C PHE A 256 -16.26 26.13 -0.03
N SER A 257 -15.12 25.83 0.63
CA SER A 257 -13.86 25.55 -0.05
C SER A 257 -14.00 24.38 -1.05
N PRO A 258 -13.42 24.48 -2.28
CA PRO A 258 -13.48 23.42 -3.29
C PRO A 258 -12.74 22.13 -2.88
N GLU A 259 -12.01 22.17 -1.77
CA GLU A 259 -11.25 21.05 -1.22
C GLU A 259 -12.13 20.04 -0.44
N PHE A 260 -13.41 20.37 -0.20
CA PHE A 260 -14.38 19.46 0.45
C PHE A 260 -15.33 18.82 -0.57
N SER A 261 -15.48 17.50 -0.51
CA SER A 261 -16.41 16.76 -1.37
C SER A 261 -17.86 17.19 -1.13
N SER A 262 -18.75 16.92 -2.09
CA SER A 262 -20.20 17.13 -1.94
C SER A 262 -20.75 16.43 -0.70
N GLU A 263 -20.32 15.19 -0.44
CA GLU A 263 -20.68 14.40 0.74
C GLU A 263 -20.23 15.05 2.05
N GLN A 264 -18.98 15.54 2.13
CA GLN A 264 -18.46 16.21 3.32
C GLN A 264 -19.21 17.52 3.60
N ARG A 265 -19.52 18.28 2.53
CA ARG A 265 -20.34 19.50 2.61
C ARG A 265 -21.77 19.17 3.09
N GLN A 266 -22.34 18.04 2.66
CA GLN A 266 -23.65 17.56 3.12
C GLN A 266 -23.62 17.09 4.59
N GLU A 267 -22.57 16.37 5.02
CA GLU A 267 -22.39 15.98 6.43
C GLU A 267 -22.38 17.23 7.33
N LEU A 268 -21.61 18.26 6.97
CA LEU A 268 -21.55 19.52 7.72
C LEU A 268 -22.88 20.29 7.68
N LEU A 269 -23.63 20.21 6.59
CA LEU A 269 -24.96 20.83 6.47
C LEU A 269 -25.97 20.20 7.43
N GLU A 270 -25.94 18.87 7.58
CA GLU A 270 -26.79 18.08 8.48
C GLU A 270 -26.48 18.28 9.97
N VAL A 271 -25.26 18.71 10.34
CA VAL A 271 -24.91 19.06 11.72
C VAL A 271 -25.56 20.39 12.12
N LEU A 272 -26.75 20.31 12.73
CA LEU A 272 -27.56 21.45 13.16
C LEU A 272 -26.99 22.27 14.34
N ALA A 273 -26.00 21.74 15.07
CA ALA A 273 -25.39 22.40 16.23
C ALA A 273 -24.07 23.09 15.83
N PRO A 274 -23.96 24.44 15.89
CA PRO A 274 -22.82 25.17 15.33
C PRO A 274 -21.45 24.75 15.88
N VAL A 275 -21.35 24.51 17.19
CA VAL A 275 -20.08 24.10 17.84
C VAL A 275 -19.68 22.68 17.45
N GLU A 276 -20.64 21.77 17.26
CA GLU A 276 -20.36 20.41 16.77
C GLU A 276 -19.94 20.44 15.30
N ARG A 277 -20.54 21.32 14.49
CA ARG A 277 -20.14 21.54 13.09
C ARG A 277 -18.70 22.03 12.99
N LEU A 278 -18.29 22.96 13.86
CA LEU A 278 -16.89 23.40 13.95
C LEU A 278 -15.94 22.27 14.37
N HIS A 279 -16.31 21.40 15.32
CA HIS A 279 -15.47 20.25 15.68
C HIS A 279 -15.32 19.26 14.51
N ARG A 280 -16.41 18.95 13.79
CA ARG A 280 -16.39 18.11 12.59
C ARG A 280 -15.49 18.69 11.51
N LEU A 281 -15.67 19.98 11.21
CA LEU A 281 -14.84 20.71 10.27
C LEU A 281 -13.36 20.73 10.70
N SER A 282 -13.06 20.96 11.97
CA SER A 282 -11.68 20.92 12.51
C SER A 282 -10.99 19.58 12.22
N VAL A 283 -11.69 18.46 12.38
CA VAL A 283 -11.16 17.12 12.05
C VAL A 283 -10.93 16.97 10.55
N MET A 284 -11.82 17.50 9.69
CA MET A 284 -11.65 17.46 8.24
C MET A 284 -10.46 18.32 7.78
N VAL A 285 -10.33 19.55 8.30
CA VAL A 285 -9.21 20.46 8.01
C VAL A 285 -7.89 19.87 8.50
N GLN A 286 -7.86 19.25 9.69
CA GLN A 286 -6.65 18.61 10.22
C GLN A 286 -6.15 17.47 9.31
N LYS A 287 -7.06 16.59 8.85
CA LYS A 287 -6.67 15.54 7.88
C LYS A 287 -6.04 16.13 6.62
N ARG A 288 -6.55 17.26 6.12
CA ARG A 288 -6.01 17.92 4.93
C ARG A 288 -4.64 18.56 5.18
N LEU A 289 -4.43 19.15 6.35
CA LEU A 289 -3.13 19.62 6.83
C LEU A 289 -2.11 18.48 6.90
N ASP A 290 -2.48 17.32 7.45
CA ASP A 290 -1.59 16.18 7.60
C ASP A 290 -1.12 15.65 6.22
N VAL A 291 -2.01 15.60 5.23
CA VAL A 291 -1.68 15.26 3.83
C VAL A 291 -0.73 16.29 3.19
N LEU A 292 -0.96 17.59 3.39
CA LEU A 292 -0.05 18.63 2.87
C LEU A 292 1.32 18.58 3.53
N ASN A 293 1.39 18.39 4.84
CA ASN A 293 2.64 18.23 5.58
C ASN A 293 3.43 17.01 5.08
N LEU A 294 2.77 15.86 4.88
CA LEU A 294 3.41 14.67 4.32
C LEU A 294 3.92 14.91 2.90
N ARG A 295 3.15 15.60 2.05
CA ARG A 295 3.57 15.97 0.69
C ARG A 295 4.80 16.88 0.71
N GLN A 296 4.84 17.87 1.62
CA GLN A 296 5.99 18.76 1.79
C GLN A 296 7.20 18.00 2.34
N GLN A 297 7.01 17.07 3.27
CA GLN A 297 8.07 16.20 3.78
C GLN A 297 8.66 15.35 2.64
N ILE A 298 7.84 14.63 1.87
CA ILE A 298 8.27 13.84 0.71
C ILE A 298 9.03 14.72 -0.30
N GLN A 299 8.53 15.92 -0.59
CA GLN A 299 9.23 16.86 -1.48
C GLN A 299 10.58 17.32 -0.92
N SER A 300 10.68 17.56 0.39
CA SER A 300 11.94 17.95 1.05
C SER A 300 12.94 16.78 1.15
N GLU A 301 12.48 15.55 1.35
CA GLU A 301 13.32 14.34 1.33
C GLU A 301 13.79 14.02 -0.08
N ALA A 302 12.93 14.17 -1.10
CA ALA A 302 13.31 14.05 -2.51
C ALA A 302 14.34 15.13 -2.89
N GLN A 303 14.12 16.38 -2.49
CA GLN A 303 15.08 17.47 -2.72
C GLN A 303 16.39 17.25 -1.95
N ALA A 304 16.36 16.78 -0.71
CA ALA A 304 17.56 16.41 0.04
C ALA A 304 18.29 15.22 -0.60
N GLY A 305 17.57 14.28 -1.22
CA GLY A 305 18.11 13.21 -2.05
C GLY A 305 18.81 13.75 -3.31
N MET A 306 18.18 14.70 -4.00
CA MET A 306 18.77 15.39 -5.16
C MET A 306 19.99 16.23 -4.78
N ASP A 307 19.94 16.97 -3.68
CA ASP A 307 21.07 17.76 -3.15
C ASP A 307 22.21 16.83 -2.67
N LYS A 308 21.88 15.66 -2.12
CA LYS A 308 22.87 14.62 -1.80
C LYS A 308 23.48 14.04 -3.07
N GLN A 309 22.70 13.78 -4.12
CA GLN A 309 23.21 13.34 -5.42
C GLN A 309 24.06 14.42 -6.13
N GLN A 310 23.68 15.70 -6.05
CA GLN A 310 24.48 16.82 -6.56
C GLN A 310 25.78 17.00 -5.76
N ARG A 311 25.71 16.95 -4.42
CA ARG A 311 26.90 16.99 -3.55
C ARG A 311 27.80 15.78 -3.79
N GLU A 312 27.24 14.61 -4.01
CA GLU A 312 27.99 13.39 -4.35
C GLU A 312 28.57 13.47 -5.77
N TYR A 313 27.85 14.02 -6.76
CA TYR A 313 28.36 14.32 -8.09
C TYR A 313 29.54 15.29 -8.01
N TYR A 314 29.43 16.36 -7.22
CA TYR A 314 30.47 17.36 -7.04
C TYR A 314 31.68 16.82 -6.26
N LEU A 315 31.46 16.01 -5.22
CA LEU A 315 32.53 15.28 -4.51
C LEU A 315 33.21 14.25 -5.42
N ARG A 316 32.45 13.56 -6.29
CA ARG A 316 33.01 12.68 -7.33
C ARG A 316 33.78 13.48 -8.38
N GLU A 317 33.37 14.70 -8.71
CA GLU A 317 34.12 15.58 -9.62
C GLU A 317 35.42 16.11 -8.98
N GLN A 318 35.39 16.44 -7.69
CA GLN A 318 36.60 16.75 -6.93
C GLN A 318 37.53 15.53 -6.79
N LEU A 319 36.98 14.33 -6.55
CA LEU A 319 37.75 13.08 -6.60
C LEU A 319 38.33 12.81 -8.00
N ARG A 320 37.59 13.08 -9.09
CA ARG A 320 38.14 13.02 -10.46
C ARG A 320 39.30 13.98 -10.66
N ALA A 321 39.22 15.21 -10.14
CA ALA A 321 40.32 16.17 -10.21
C ALA A 321 41.54 15.66 -9.42
N ILE A 322 41.34 15.20 -8.18
CA ILE A 322 42.40 14.69 -7.30
C ILE A 322 43.04 13.42 -7.88
N GLN A 323 42.27 12.44 -8.34
CA GLN A 323 42.79 11.21 -8.97
C GLN A 323 43.56 11.49 -10.27
N LYS A 324 43.12 12.49 -11.05
CA LYS A 324 43.80 12.93 -12.28
C LYS A 324 45.11 13.67 -11.99
N GLU A 325 45.24 14.34 -10.84
CA GLU A 325 46.51 14.95 -10.39
C GLU A 325 47.45 13.94 -9.71
N LEU A 326 46.92 12.90 -9.03
CA LEU A 326 47.72 11.90 -8.31
C LEU A 326 48.37 10.85 -9.21
N GLY A 327 47.85 10.60 -10.42
CA GLY A 327 48.49 9.72 -11.40
C GLY A 327 48.55 8.23 -11.00
N GLU A 328 47.71 7.79 -10.06
CA GLU A 328 47.61 6.40 -9.65
C GLU A 328 46.89 5.55 -10.71
N GLY A 329 47.48 4.40 -11.07
CA GLY A 329 46.89 3.44 -12.01
C GLY A 329 45.57 2.87 -11.48
N SER A 330 44.63 2.59 -12.37
CA SER A 330 43.23 2.36 -12.02
C SER A 330 43.01 1.17 -11.08
N THR A 331 42.16 1.39 -10.08
CA THR A 331 41.64 0.34 -9.18
C THR A 331 40.93 -0.78 -9.92
N GLU A 332 40.34 -0.52 -11.11
CA GLU A 332 39.72 -1.55 -11.94
C GLU A 332 40.70 -2.62 -12.43
N ALA A 333 41.95 -2.28 -12.77
CA ALA A 333 42.91 -3.26 -13.30
C ALA A 333 43.22 -4.36 -12.26
N ALA A 334 43.27 -4.01 -10.98
CA ALA A 334 43.40 -4.97 -9.89
C ALA A 334 42.16 -5.87 -9.74
N VAL A 335 40.96 -5.30 -9.87
CA VAL A 335 39.69 -6.05 -9.79
C VAL A 335 39.52 -7.00 -10.98
N ALA A 336 39.87 -6.57 -12.19
CA ALA A 336 39.85 -7.43 -13.38
C ALA A 336 40.86 -8.57 -13.27
N SER A 337 42.06 -8.31 -12.73
CA SER A 337 43.06 -9.36 -12.49
C SER A 337 42.61 -10.39 -11.46
N ASP A 338 41.96 -9.96 -10.37
CA ASP A 338 41.36 -10.86 -9.37
C ASP A 338 40.26 -11.74 -10.00
N LEU A 339 39.32 -11.14 -10.76
CA LEU A 339 38.28 -11.86 -11.47
C LEU A 339 38.84 -12.86 -12.50
N ARG A 340 39.88 -12.50 -13.27
CA ARG A 340 40.56 -13.42 -14.20
C ARG A 340 41.12 -14.64 -13.48
N SER A 341 41.80 -14.44 -12.34
CA SER A 341 42.35 -15.55 -11.54
C SER A 341 41.26 -16.47 -10.97
N LYS A 342 40.10 -15.91 -10.58
CA LYS A 342 38.95 -16.67 -10.09
C LYS A 342 38.25 -17.48 -11.18
N ILE A 343 38.14 -16.93 -12.39
CA ILE A 343 37.59 -17.63 -13.57
C ILE A 343 38.43 -18.86 -13.91
N GLU A 344 39.75 -18.72 -13.91
CA GLU A 344 40.70 -19.82 -14.11
C GLU A 344 40.59 -20.89 -13.00
N ALA A 345 40.38 -20.48 -11.75
CA ALA A 345 40.24 -21.38 -10.60
C ALA A 345 38.88 -22.10 -10.51
N ALA A 346 37.81 -21.56 -11.10
CA ALA A 346 36.45 -22.09 -10.95
C ALA A 346 36.19 -23.43 -11.70
N GLY A 347 37.05 -23.81 -12.65
CA GLY A 347 36.91 -25.04 -13.43
C GLY A 347 35.74 -24.99 -14.43
N MET A 348 35.52 -23.83 -15.05
CA MET A 348 34.49 -23.61 -16.07
C MET A 348 34.75 -24.44 -17.34
N PRO A 349 33.71 -24.87 -18.09
CA PRO A 349 33.87 -25.38 -19.45
C PRO A 349 34.50 -24.34 -20.38
N GLU A 350 35.27 -24.78 -21.39
CA GLU A 350 36.05 -23.91 -22.29
C GLU A 350 35.22 -22.79 -22.95
N GLU A 351 33.99 -23.10 -23.40
CA GLU A 351 33.07 -22.10 -23.98
C GLU A 351 32.66 -21.02 -22.95
N VAL A 352 32.36 -21.44 -21.72
CA VAL A 352 31.96 -20.55 -20.62
C VAL A 352 33.15 -19.69 -20.19
N GLN A 353 34.32 -20.30 -20.01
CA GLN A 353 35.55 -19.60 -19.65
C GLN A 353 35.92 -18.54 -20.70
N THR A 354 35.82 -18.88 -21.99
CA THR A 354 36.06 -17.93 -23.10
C THR A 354 35.08 -16.76 -23.06
N LYS A 355 33.78 -17.03 -22.88
CA LYS A 355 32.75 -15.98 -22.74
C LYS A 355 32.99 -15.09 -21.51
N ALA A 356 33.43 -15.66 -20.39
CA ALA A 356 33.76 -14.93 -19.16
C ALA A 356 34.98 -14.02 -19.35
N LEU A 357 36.06 -14.52 -19.96
CA LEU A 357 37.27 -13.74 -20.26
C LEU A 357 36.99 -12.54 -21.17
N VAL A 358 36.13 -12.70 -22.19
CA VAL A 358 35.68 -11.57 -23.03
C VAL A 358 34.93 -10.49 -22.21
N GLN A 359 34.19 -10.86 -21.17
CA GLN A 359 33.58 -9.87 -20.28
C GLN A 359 34.62 -9.22 -19.33
N VAL A 360 35.69 -9.92 -18.94
CA VAL A 360 36.82 -9.30 -18.22
C VAL A 360 37.57 -8.30 -19.09
N GLU A 361 37.86 -8.62 -20.35
CA GLU A 361 38.50 -7.66 -21.28
C GLU A 361 37.64 -6.41 -21.49
N ARG A 362 36.31 -6.58 -21.56
CA ARG A 362 35.37 -5.43 -21.57
C ARG A 362 35.45 -4.64 -20.28
N LEU A 363 35.51 -5.30 -19.12
CA LEU A 363 35.66 -4.64 -17.81
C LEU A 363 36.96 -3.82 -17.72
N GLU A 364 38.07 -4.31 -18.29
CA GLU A 364 39.37 -3.62 -18.35
C GLU A 364 39.37 -2.38 -19.27
N GLN A 365 38.55 -2.40 -20.33
CA GLN A 365 38.47 -1.31 -21.32
C GLN A 365 37.38 -0.27 -21.00
N GLN A 366 36.43 -0.60 -20.14
CA GLN A 366 35.31 0.27 -19.77
C GLN A 366 35.76 1.40 -18.85
N HIS A 367 35.10 2.55 -18.98
CA HIS A 367 35.40 3.71 -18.14
C HIS A 367 34.88 3.49 -16.71
N PRO A 368 35.67 3.76 -15.63
CA PRO A 368 35.37 3.47 -14.22
C PRO A 368 33.96 3.78 -13.69
N PHE A 369 33.26 4.71 -14.34
CA PHE A 369 31.94 5.21 -13.95
C PHE A 369 30.80 4.78 -14.92
N SER A 370 31.05 3.82 -15.81
CA SER A 370 30.03 3.25 -16.70
C SER A 370 29.03 2.40 -15.91
N PRO A 371 27.70 2.56 -16.11
CA PRO A 371 26.70 1.71 -15.45
C PRO A 371 26.82 0.23 -15.85
N GLU A 372 27.46 -0.07 -16.98
CA GLU A 372 27.72 -1.44 -17.44
C GLU A 372 28.70 -2.19 -16.52
N ILE A 373 29.59 -1.51 -15.81
CA ILE A 373 30.57 -2.15 -14.90
C ILE A 373 29.87 -2.95 -13.80
N GLY A 374 28.78 -2.41 -13.22
CA GLY A 374 28.02 -3.10 -12.19
C GLY A 374 27.35 -4.38 -12.71
N VAL A 375 26.84 -4.33 -13.95
CA VAL A 375 26.19 -5.47 -14.62
C VAL A 375 27.21 -6.54 -15.02
N ILE A 376 28.34 -6.14 -15.62
CA ILE A 376 29.43 -7.05 -16.00
C ILE A 376 30.02 -7.73 -14.75
N ARG A 377 30.27 -6.96 -13.68
CA ARG A 377 30.79 -7.50 -12.43
C ARG A 377 29.80 -8.48 -11.79
N GLY A 378 28.53 -8.12 -11.66
CA GLY A 378 27.51 -9.02 -11.11
C GLY A 378 27.41 -10.33 -11.89
N TYR A 379 27.46 -10.25 -13.22
CA TYR A 379 27.50 -11.44 -14.09
C TYR A 379 28.75 -12.31 -13.87
N LEU A 380 29.93 -11.70 -13.77
CA LEU A 380 31.19 -12.42 -13.51
C LEU A 380 31.22 -13.04 -12.11
N ASP A 381 30.75 -12.33 -11.09
CA ASP A 381 30.61 -12.84 -9.72
C ASP A 381 29.66 -14.06 -9.69
N TRP A 382 28.53 -14.01 -10.41
CA TRP A 382 27.63 -15.17 -10.57
C TRP A 382 28.31 -16.36 -11.27
N LEU A 383 29.04 -16.15 -12.37
CA LEU A 383 29.76 -17.24 -13.04
C LEU A 383 30.83 -17.86 -12.12
N VAL A 384 31.61 -17.03 -11.42
CA VAL A 384 32.69 -17.49 -10.53
C VAL A 384 32.16 -18.28 -9.33
N GLU A 385 31.04 -17.89 -8.73
CA GLU A 385 30.48 -18.56 -7.55
C GLU A 385 29.71 -19.84 -7.88
N LEU A 386 29.43 -20.14 -9.16
CA LEU A 386 28.75 -21.36 -9.55
C LEU A 386 29.71 -22.58 -9.50
N PRO A 387 29.25 -23.75 -9.01
CA PRO A 387 30.12 -24.90 -8.75
C PRO A 387 30.38 -25.75 -10.00
N TRP A 388 31.06 -25.24 -11.02
CA TRP A 388 31.27 -25.94 -12.31
C TRP A 388 31.98 -27.30 -12.19
N ALA A 389 33.03 -27.36 -11.38
CA ALA A 389 33.84 -28.56 -11.17
C ALA A 389 33.70 -29.19 -9.77
N VAL A 390 33.07 -28.48 -8.83
CA VAL A 390 33.02 -28.89 -7.41
C VAL A 390 31.93 -29.92 -7.17
N GLU A 391 32.32 -31.10 -6.67
CA GLU A 391 31.41 -32.20 -6.30
C GLU A 391 31.58 -32.61 -4.84
N THR A 392 30.49 -33.11 -4.27
CA THR A 392 30.49 -33.89 -3.03
C THR A 392 30.70 -35.37 -3.32
N GLU A 393 31.35 -36.10 -2.42
CA GLU A 393 31.57 -37.54 -2.56
C GLU A 393 30.32 -38.35 -2.14
N ASP A 394 29.77 -39.13 -3.08
CA ASP A 394 28.59 -39.97 -2.85
C ASP A 394 28.85 -41.10 -1.84
N ARG A 395 28.03 -41.15 -0.77
CA ARG A 395 28.04 -42.22 0.25
C ARG A 395 26.85 -43.16 0.07
N LEU A 396 27.02 -44.17 -0.76
CA LEU A 396 25.94 -45.12 -1.09
C LEU A 396 25.98 -46.36 -0.19
N ASP A 397 26.10 -46.20 1.13
CA ASP A 397 25.91 -47.28 2.10
C ASP A 397 24.44 -47.34 2.55
N LEU A 398 23.79 -48.49 2.31
CA LEU A 398 22.37 -48.69 2.62
C LEU A 398 22.13 -48.84 4.13
N VAL A 399 23.12 -49.31 4.89
CA VAL A 399 23.03 -49.47 6.34
C VAL A 399 23.17 -48.10 7.03
N GLU A 400 24.13 -47.28 6.57
CA GLU A 400 24.27 -45.90 7.05
C GLU A 400 23.05 -45.05 6.66
N ALA A 401 22.57 -45.18 5.42
CA ALA A 401 21.37 -44.48 4.96
C ALA A 401 20.12 -44.85 5.78
N ALA A 402 19.90 -46.14 6.07
CA ALA A 402 18.80 -46.59 6.91
C ALA A 402 18.90 -46.02 8.33
N ALA A 403 20.09 -46.04 8.94
CA ALA A 403 20.32 -45.46 10.26
C ALA A 403 20.10 -43.93 10.28
N VAL A 404 20.47 -43.22 9.22
CA VAL A 404 20.23 -41.77 9.07
C VAL A 404 18.74 -41.47 8.97
N LEU A 405 17.98 -42.23 8.18
CA LEU A 405 16.53 -42.07 8.02
C LEU A 405 15.78 -42.38 9.33
N GLU A 406 16.21 -43.42 10.07
CA GLU A 406 15.62 -43.79 11.35
C GLU A 406 15.89 -42.75 12.46
N ALA A 407 17.09 -42.15 12.46
CA ALA A 407 17.43 -41.10 13.41
C ALA A 407 16.69 -39.78 13.17
N ASP A 408 16.33 -39.48 11.92
CA ASP A 408 15.71 -38.21 11.54
C ASP A 408 14.17 -38.26 11.52
N HIS A 409 13.56 -39.44 11.30
CA HIS A 409 12.11 -39.61 11.14
C HIS A 409 11.62 -40.83 11.91
N TYR A 410 10.62 -40.66 12.77
CA TYR A 410 9.96 -41.76 13.46
C TYR A 410 8.87 -42.40 12.58
N GLY A 411 8.74 -43.73 12.59
CA GLY A 411 7.79 -44.46 11.77
C GLY A 411 8.07 -44.33 10.27
N LEU A 412 7.03 -44.20 9.43
CA LEU A 412 7.14 -44.05 7.97
C LEU A 412 7.88 -45.20 7.26
N ASP A 413 7.78 -46.43 7.79
CA ASP A 413 8.55 -47.60 7.34
C ASP A 413 8.51 -47.82 5.82
N LYS A 414 7.32 -47.75 5.21
CA LYS A 414 7.14 -47.86 3.75
C LYS A 414 7.87 -46.76 2.98
N VAL A 415 7.85 -45.51 3.48
CA VAL A 415 8.52 -44.38 2.84
C VAL A 415 10.04 -44.54 2.94
N LYS A 416 10.54 -44.95 4.11
CA LYS A 416 11.96 -45.27 4.33
C LYS A 416 12.43 -46.41 3.42
N GLU A 417 11.66 -47.49 3.32
CA GLU A 417 11.94 -48.63 2.45
C GLU A 417 12.08 -48.19 0.98
N ARG A 418 11.14 -47.38 0.46
CA ARG A 418 11.22 -46.83 -0.91
C ARG A 418 12.40 -45.88 -1.13
N ILE A 419 12.80 -45.10 -0.12
CA ILE A 419 14.02 -44.29 -0.17
C ILE A 419 15.27 -45.19 -0.25
N ILE A 420 15.32 -46.28 0.52
CA ILE A 420 16.43 -47.23 0.46
C ILE A 420 16.47 -47.98 -0.88
N GLU A 421 15.32 -48.34 -1.47
CA GLU A 421 15.23 -48.86 -2.84
C GLU A 421 15.83 -47.88 -3.86
N PHE A 422 15.46 -46.59 -3.80
CA PHE A 422 16.00 -45.55 -4.67
C PHE A 422 17.53 -45.43 -4.56
N ILE A 423 18.08 -45.42 -3.33
CA ILE A 423 19.52 -45.38 -3.09
C ILE A 423 20.20 -46.68 -3.59
N ALA A 424 19.56 -47.84 -3.44
CA ALA A 424 20.06 -49.12 -3.93
C ALA A 424 20.10 -49.21 -5.46
N VAL A 425 19.06 -48.72 -6.15
CA VAL A 425 19.03 -48.60 -7.62
C VAL A 425 20.16 -47.68 -8.09
N ARG A 426 20.35 -46.52 -7.43
CA ARG A 426 21.45 -45.59 -7.73
C ARG A 426 22.82 -46.24 -7.51
N LYS A 427 23.01 -47.02 -6.45
CA LYS A 427 24.25 -47.76 -6.16
C LYS A 427 24.60 -48.78 -7.25
N LEU A 428 23.60 -49.44 -7.83
CA LEU A 428 23.80 -50.45 -8.88
C LEU A 428 24.06 -49.85 -10.26
N ALA A 429 23.37 -48.75 -10.60
CA ALA A 429 23.38 -48.21 -11.96
C ALA A 429 24.23 -46.92 -12.13
N GLY A 430 24.64 -46.28 -11.03
CA GLY A 430 25.38 -45.02 -11.02
C GLY A 430 24.61 -43.89 -11.70
N ASP A 431 25.33 -42.88 -12.19
CA ASP A 431 24.75 -41.72 -12.88
C ASP A 431 24.19 -42.03 -14.28
N LYS A 432 24.15 -43.31 -14.71
CA LYS A 432 23.69 -43.70 -16.05
C LYS A 432 22.20 -44.04 -16.12
N LEU A 433 21.52 -44.20 -14.99
CA LEU A 433 20.11 -44.55 -14.98
C LEU A 433 19.24 -43.28 -14.93
N ARG A 434 18.26 -43.22 -15.83
CA ARG A 434 17.14 -42.29 -15.74
C ARG A 434 16.17 -42.78 -14.65
N ALA A 435 16.56 -42.61 -13.39
CA ALA A 435 15.67 -42.88 -12.27
C ALA A 435 14.49 -41.88 -12.28
N PRO A 436 13.27 -42.32 -11.95
CA PRO A 436 12.14 -41.40 -11.80
C PRO A 436 12.38 -40.42 -10.64
N ILE A 437 11.77 -39.24 -10.73
CA ILE A 437 11.92 -38.19 -9.72
C ILE A 437 11.03 -38.53 -8.52
N LEU A 438 11.61 -38.65 -7.33
CA LEU A 438 10.83 -38.92 -6.12
C LEU A 438 9.90 -37.75 -5.81
N CYS A 439 8.60 -38.02 -5.71
CA CYS A 439 7.57 -37.04 -5.36
C CYS A 439 6.86 -37.45 -4.07
N PHE A 440 7.14 -36.77 -2.96
CA PHE A 440 6.44 -37.02 -1.70
C PHE A 440 5.13 -36.24 -1.65
N VAL A 441 4.01 -36.94 -1.51
CA VAL A 441 2.65 -36.37 -1.47
C VAL A 441 1.99 -36.69 -0.13
N GLY A 442 1.29 -35.72 0.46
CA GLY A 442 0.57 -35.92 1.73
C GLY A 442 0.15 -34.59 2.36
N PRO A 443 -0.53 -34.59 3.52
CA PRO A 443 -0.97 -33.35 4.16
C PRO A 443 0.22 -32.45 4.59
N PRO A 444 -0.02 -31.15 4.86
CA PRO A 444 1.02 -30.27 5.40
C PRO A 444 1.48 -30.77 6.79
N GLY A 445 2.76 -30.56 7.12
CA GLY A 445 3.34 -30.93 8.42
C GLY A 445 3.91 -32.35 8.55
N VAL A 446 3.68 -33.26 7.60
CA VAL A 446 4.19 -34.66 7.67
C VAL A 446 5.68 -34.86 7.31
N GLY A 447 6.50 -33.80 7.40
CA GLY A 447 7.96 -33.93 7.21
C GLY A 447 8.46 -34.16 5.77
N LYS A 448 7.63 -33.95 4.74
CA LYS A 448 8.01 -34.14 3.31
C LYS A 448 9.34 -33.46 2.94
N THR A 449 9.49 -32.18 3.25
CA THR A 449 10.72 -31.40 2.97
C THR A 449 11.92 -31.89 3.78
N SER A 450 11.71 -32.39 5.01
CA SER A 450 12.78 -32.94 5.84
C SER A 450 13.24 -34.32 5.39
N LEU A 451 12.39 -35.14 4.77
CA LEU A 451 12.81 -36.39 4.10
C LEU A 451 13.88 -36.12 3.04
N GLY A 452 13.68 -35.11 2.18
CA GLY A 452 14.67 -34.70 1.18
C GLY A 452 16.02 -34.26 1.77
N ARG A 453 16.00 -33.63 2.96
CA ARG A 453 17.24 -33.30 3.71
C ARG A 453 17.94 -34.54 4.28
N SER A 454 17.17 -35.49 4.83
CA SER A 454 17.72 -36.74 5.34
C SER A 454 18.30 -37.61 4.21
N ILE A 455 17.69 -37.60 3.02
CA ILE A 455 18.24 -38.22 1.81
C ILE A 455 19.59 -37.60 1.45
N ALA A 456 19.69 -36.27 1.40
CA ALA A 456 20.94 -35.56 1.14
C ALA A 456 22.05 -35.94 2.15
N ARG A 457 21.71 -35.97 3.45
CA ARG A 457 22.64 -36.38 4.51
C ARG A 457 23.06 -37.85 4.36
N ALA A 458 22.11 -38.74 4.09
CA ALA A 458 22.35 -40.18 3.93
C ALA A 458 23.33 -40.49 2.80
N ILE A 459 23.21 -39.79 1.67
CA ILE A 459 24.06 -40.00 0.48
C ILE A 459 25.30 -39.09 0.43
N GLY A 460 25.55 -38.27 1.45
CA GLY A 460 26.72 -37.39 1.54
C GLY A 460 26.72 -36.17 0.60
N ARG A 461 25.57 -35.81 0.01
CA ARG A 461 25.45 -34.68 -0.93
C ARG A 461 24.97 -33.40 -0.25
N ASN A 462 25.38 -32.25 -0.77
CA ASN A 462 24.88 -30.96 -0.30
C ASN A 462 23.37 -30.82 -0.59
N TYR A 463 22.69 -30.07 0.27
CA TYR A 463 21.24 -29.87 0.22
C TYR A 463 20.89 -28.43 -0.17
N ALA A 464 19.98 -28.28 -1.12
CA ALA A 464 19.29 -27.02 -1.39
C ALA A 464 17.77 -27.22 -1.48
N ARG A 465 17.01 -26.14 -1.24
CA ARG A 465 15.55 -26.11 -1.35
C ARG A 465 15.13 -24.92 -2.20
N MET A 466 14.22 -25.16 -3.12
CA MET A 466 13.55 -24.16 -3.93
C MET A 466 12.05 -24.34 -3.73
N SER A 467 11.36 -23.31 -3.20
CA SER A 467 9.90 -23.33 -3.20
C SER A 467 9.38 -22.98 -4.59
N LEU A 468 8.38 -23.73 -5.04
CA LEU A 468 7.56 -23.48 -6.22
C LEU A 468 6.21 -22.83 -5.86
N GLY A 469 5.90 -22.71 -4.57
CA GLY A 469 4.75 -21.98 -4.06
C GLY A 469 4.71 -20.54 -4.58
N GLY A 470 3.62 -20.21 -5.28
CA GLY A 470 3.39 -18.88 -5.86
C GLY A 470 4.20 -18.58 -7.13
N VAL A 471 4.90 -19.56 -7.72
CA VAL A 471 5.58 -19.36 -9.01
C VAL A 471 4.55 -19.20 -10.12
N ARG A 472 4.58 -18.03 -10.77
CA ARG A 472 3.63 -17.63 -11.82
C ARG A 472 4.29 -17.38 -13.17
N ASP A 473 5.60 -17.16 -13.23
CA ASP A 473 6.34 -16.87 -14.47
C ASP A 473 7.50 -17.86 -14.69
N GLU A 474 7.74 -18.19 -15.96
CA GLU A 474 8.91 -18.91 -16.44
C GLU A 474 10.23 -18.26 -16.01
N ALA A 475 10.26 -16.92 -15.97
CA ALA A 475 11.43 -16.15 -15.57
C ALA A 475 11.87 -16.41 -14.12
N GLU A 476 10.99 -16.96 -13.26
CA GLU A 476 11.38 -17.39 -11.91
C GLU A 476 12.21 -18.68 -11.92
N ILE A 477 12.07 -19.51 -12.95
CA ILE A 477 12.82 -20.76 -13.13
C ILE A 477 14.10 -20.51 -13.95
N ARG A 478 13.98 -19.82 -15.09
CA ARG A 478 15.08 -19.55 -16.06
C ARG A 478 15.76 -18.19 -15.92
N GLY A 479 15.32 -17.33 -15.01
CA GLY A 479 15.88 -15.98 -14.84
C GLY A 479 15.40 -14.96 -15.88
N HIS A 480 15.82 -13.71 -15.69
CA HIS A 480 15.57 -12.61 -16.62
C HIS A 480 16.78 -12.33 -17.51
N ARG A 481 16.56 -11.89 -18.75
CA ARG A 481 17.63 -11.42 -19.63
C ARG A 481 18.42 -10.29 -18.97
N ARG A 482 19.75 -10.42 -18.95
CA ARG A 482 20.70 -9.48 -18.31
C ARG A 482 20.55 -8.01 -18.77
N THR A 483 19.91 -7.77 -19.92
CA THR A 483 19.61 -6.42 -20.44
C THR A 483 18.56 -5.65 -19.64
N TYR A 484 17.79 -6.29 -18.77
CA TYR A 484 16.79 -5.60 -17.95
C TYR A 484 17.39 -5.04 -16.65
N VAL A 485 16.92 -3.87 -16.24
CA VAL A 485 17.32 -3.23 -14.98
C VAL A 485 16.87 -4.12 -13.82
N GLY A 486 17.81 -4.56 -12.97
CA GLY A 486 17.53 -5.48 -11.87
C GLY A 486 17.39 -6.95 -12.27
N ALA A 487 17.78 -7.34 -13.48
CA ALA A 487 17.79 -8.74 -13.90
C ALA A 487 18.64 -9.62 -12.97
N MET A 488 18.13 -10.83 -12.68
CA MET A 488 18.75 -11.84 -11.82
C MET A 488 18.59 -13.23 -12.46
N PRO A 489 19.49 -14.19 -12.15
CA PRO A 489 19.30 -15.60 -12.51
C PRO A 489 18.06 -16.21 -11.87
N GLY A 490 17.60 -17.31 -12.45
CA GLY A 490 16.47 -18.08 -11.96
C GLY A 490 16.72 -18.75 -10.61
N ARG A 491 15.63 -19.17 -9.94
CA ARG A 491 15.66 -19.85 -8.65
C ARG A 491 16.52 -21.13 -8.69
N VAL A 492 16.64 -21.81 -9.84
CA VAL A 492 17.47 -23.00 -10.04
C VAL A 492 18.96 -22.67 -9.90
N ILE A 493 19.46 -21.70 -10.66
CA ILE A 493 20.86 -21.24 -10.60
C ILE A 493 21.21 -20.71 -9.20
N LYS A 494 20.29 -19.97 -8.58
CA LYS A 494 20.45 -19.51 -7.19
C LYS A 494 20.61 -20.68 -6.22
N ALA A 495 19.76 -21.71 -6.31
CA ALA A 495 19.82 -22.87 -5.44
C ALA A 495 21.12 -23.69 -5.61
N LEU A 496 21.69 -23.74 -6.82
CA LEU A 496 23.00 -24.37 -7.08
C LEU A 496 24.16 -23.60 -6.47
N ARG A 497 24.15 -22.26 -6.56
CA ARG A 497 25.11 -21.39 -5.86
C ARG A 497 25.03 -21.57 -4.35
N ASP A 498 23.81 -21.60 -3.79
CA ASP A 498 23.60 -21.85 -2.36
C ASP A 498 24.07 -23.25 -1.93
N ALA A 499 23.93 -24.26 -2.81
CA ALA A 499 24.39 -25.63 -2.58
C ALA A 499 25.93 -25.83 -2.68
N LYS A 500 26.64 -24.97 -3.43
CA LYS A 500 28.11 -24.99 -3.59
C LYS A 500 28.70 -26.31 -4.13
N SER A 501 27.91 -27.07 -4.87
CA SER A 501 28.32 -28.31 -5.58
C SER A 501 27.46 -28.51 -6.81
N ARG A 502 27.95 -29.17 -7.88
CA ARG A 502 27.13 -29.52 -9.07
C ARG A 502 26.26 -30.77 -8.93
N ASN A 503 26.51 -31.59 -7.91
CA ASN A 503 25.77 -32.82 -7.64
C ASN A 503 24.86 -32.80 -6.39
N PRO A 504 24.18 -31.68 -6.02
CA PRO A 504 23.42 -31.60 -4.79
C PRO A 504 22.09 -32.38 -4.87
N VAL A 505 21.43 -32.54 -3.73
CA VAL A 505 19.99 -32.81 -3.68
C VAL A 505 19.26 -31.47 -3.68
N LEU A 506 18.43 -31.24 -4.69
CA LEU A 506 17.57 -30.07 -4.81
C LEU A 506 16.12 -30.47 -4.56
N VAL A 507 15.55 -30.01 -3.45
CA VAL A 507 14.13 -30.21 -3.13
C VAL A 507 13.30 -29.08 -3.73
N LEU A 508 12.41 -29.44 -4.66
CA LEU A 508 11.41 -28.58 -5.27
C LEU A 508 10.09 -28.69 -4.49
N ASP A 509 9.82 -27.68 -3.66
CA ASP A 509 8.74 -27.72 -2.68
C ASP A 509 7.44 -27.10 -3.21
N GLU A 510 6.30 -27.67 -2.83
CA GLU A 510 4.95 -27.22 -3.22
C GLU A 510 4.72 -27.22 -4.74
N ILE A 511 5.11 -28.29 -5.44
CA ILE A 511 4.90 -28.41 -6.90
C ILE A 511 3.42 -28.43 -7.31
N ASP A 512 2.50 -28.73 -6.37
CA ASP A 512 1.04 -28.60 -6.55
C ASP A 512 0.54 -27.14 -6.55
N LYS A 513 1.42 -26.16 -6.37
CA LYS A 513 1.12 -24.71 -6.38
C LYS A 513 1.70 -23.97 -7.60
N VAL A 514 2.27 -24.70 -8.56
CA VAL A 514 2.76 -24.15 -9.83
C VAL A 514 1.59 -23.83 -10.75
N GLY A 515 1.58 -22.64 -11.34
CA GLY A 515 0.71 -22.32 -12.50
C GLY A 515 -0.80 -22.22 -12.21
N SER A 516 -1.23 -22.24 -10.95
CA SER A 516 -2.66 -22.20 -10.56
C SER A 516 -3.40 -20.88 -10.87
N ASP A 517 -2.74 -19.93 -11.55
CA ASP A 517 -3.17 -18.52 -11.69
C ASP A 517 -2.55 -17.83 -12.95
N ALA A 518 -1.93 -18.60 -13.87
CA ALA A 518 -1.00 -18.03 -14.84
C ALA A 518 -1.67 -17.42 -16.09
N PHE A 519 -1.76 -16.09 -16.14
CA PHE A 519 -2.10 -15.32 -17.35
C PHE A 519 -0.90 -15.05 -18.28
N ARG A 520 0.33 -15.45 -17.91
CA ARG A 520 1.56 -15.30 -18.73
C ARG A 520 2.54 -16.44 -18.48
N GLY A 521 3.04 -17.06 -19.56
CA GLY A 521 4.04 -18.12 -19.51
C GLY A 521 3.52 -19.48 -19.03
N ASP A 522 4.28 -20.55 -19.28
CA ASP A 522 4.05 -21.86 -18.67
C ASP A 522 5.27 -22.26 -17.83
N PRO A 523 5.28 -22.03 -16.51
CA PRO A 523 6.38 -22.43 -15.65
C PRO A 523 6.59 -23.96 -15.63
N SER A 524 5.57 -24.75 -15.99
CA SER A 524 5.67 -26.22 -16.12
C SER A 524 6.65 -26.62 -17.23
N SER A 525 6.68 -25.87 -18.33
CA SER A 525 7.60 -26.08 -19.46
C SER A 525 9.08 -25.86 -19.05
N ALA A 526 9.36 -24.83 -18.24
CA ALA A 526 10.70 -24.63 -17.70
C ALA A 526 11.09 -25.68 -16.65
N LEU A 527 10.15 -26.12 -15.81
CA LEU A 527 10.39 -27.25 -14.91
C LEU A 527 10.64 -28.55 -15.68
N LEU A 528 10.00 -28.76 -16.83
CA LEU A 528 10.27 -29.92 -17.69
C LEU A 528 11.71 -29.91 -18.24
N GLU A 529 12.25 -28.77 -18.71
CA GLU A 529 13.66 -28.70 -19.15
C GLU A 529 14.64 -29.04 -18.02
N VAL A 530 14.38 -28.55 -16.80
CA VAL A 530 15.19 -28.81 -15.61
C VAL A 530 15.14 -30.28 -15.17
N LEU A 531 13.96 -30.90 -15.25
CA LEU A 531 13.68 -32.24 -14.73
C LEU A 531 13.86 -33.35 -15.77
N ASP A 532 13.90 -33.04 -17.06
CA ASP A 532 14.10 -34.01 -18.14
C ASP A 532 15.59 -34.38 -18.30
N PRO A 533 16.01 -35.65 -18.08
CA PRO A 533 17.39 -36.08 -18.27
C PRO A 533 17.92 -35.94 -19.71
N GLU A 534 17.05 -35.69 -20.69
CA GLU A 534 17.47 -35.42 -22.08
C GLU A 534 17.79 -33.94 -22.35
N GLN A 535 17.29 -33.01 -21.52
CA GLN A 535 17.42 -31.57 -21.72
C GLN A 535 18.30 -30.91 -20.65
N ASN A 536 18.30 -31.45 -19.43
CA ASN A 536 18.94 -30.85 -18.27
C ASN A 536 20.48 -30.84 -18.31
N THR A 537 21.11 -31.54 -19.26
CA THR A 537 22.56 -31.46 -19.53
C THR A 537 22.98 -30.12 -20.16
N THR A 538 22.04 -29.38 -20.75
CA THR A 538 22.28 -28.10 -21.43
C THR A 538 21.29 -27.03 -20.99
N PHE A 539 20.85 -27.05 -19.74
CA PHE A 539 19.88 -26.10 -19.20
C PHE A 539 20.35 -24.65 -19.40
N SER A 540 19.50 -23.80 -19.97
CA SER A 540 19.88 -22.43 -20.33
C SER A 540 19.13 -21.39 -19.50
N ASP A 541 19.85 -20.73 -18.60
CA ASP A 541 19.35 -19.57 -17.85
C ASP A 541 19.53 -18.28 -18.67
N HIS A 542 18.46 -17.48 -18.76
CA HIS A 542 18.39 -16.24 -19.55
C HIS A 542 19.33 -15.13 -19.06
N TYR A 543 19.76 -15.17 -17.81
CA TYR A 543 20.75 -14.23 -17.26
C TYR A 543 22.18 -14.69 -17.58
N LEU A 544 22.42 -16.01 -17.51
CA LEU A 544 23.75 -16.60 -17.75
C LEU A 544 24.13 -16.65 -19.24
N GLU A 545 23.17 -16.88 -20.15
CA GLU A 545 23.41 -17.01 -21.60
C GLU A 545 24.46 -18.10 -21.97
N VAL A 546 24.61 -19.10 -21.08
CA VAL A 546 25.46 -20.28 -21.22
C VAL A 546 24.74 -21.53 -20.70
N PRO A 547 24.98 -22.72 -21.29
CA PRO A 547 24.43 -23.97 -20.79
C PRO A 547 25.06 -24.36 -19.45
N PHE A 548 24.24 -24.87 -18.53
CA PHE A 548 24.67 -25.48 -17.27
C PHE A 548 24.21 -26.94 -17.21
N ASP A 549 25.10 -27.85 -16.80
CA ASP A 549 24.80 -29.27 -16.68
C ASP A 549 24.17 -29.60 -15.32
N LEU A 550 22.89 -29.95 -15.34
CA LEU A 550 22.09 -30.37 -14.18
C LEU A 550 21.94 -31.89 -14.08
N SER A 551 22.52 -32.68 -14.98
CA SER A 551 22.32 -34.15 -15.03
C SER A 551 22.75 -34.88 -13.76
N LYS A 552 23.65 -34.26 -12.99
CA LYS A 552 24.16 -34.77 -11.72
C LYS A 552 23.36 -34.34 -10.49
N VAL A 553 22.43 -33.39 -10.63
CA VAL A 553 21.53 -32.93 -9.55
C VAL A 553 20.51 -34.03 -9.25
N ILE A 554 20.23 -34.27 -7.98
CA ILE A 554 19.12 -35.13 -7.56
C ILE A 554 17.92 -34.24 -7.27
N PHE A 555 16.94 -34.28 -8.16
CA PHE A 555 15.67 -33.61 -7.94
C PHE A 555 14.76 -34.48 -7.06
N ILE A 556 14.14 -33.85 -6.07
CA ILE A 556 13.08 -34.42 -5.24
C ILE A 556 11.95 -33.40 -5.21
N THR A 557 10.73 -33.81 -5.51
CA THR A 557 9.55 -32.95 -5.44
C THR A 557 8.72 -33.24 -4.20
N THR A 558 8.04 -32.22 -3.68
CA THR A 558 7.08 -32.37 -2.58
C THR A 558 5.79 -31.65 -2.92
N ALA A 559 4.66 -32.28 -2.62
CA ALA A 559 3.32 -31.77 -2.92
C ALA A 559 2.36 -32.00 -1.75
N ASN A 560 1.30 -31.19 -1.67
CA ASN A 560 0.20 -31.39 -0.73
C ASN A 560 -0.94 -32.22 -1.33
N MET A 561 -1.17 -32.10 -2.64
CA MET A 561 -2.19 -32.83 -3.40
C MET A 561 -1.58 -33.31 -4.73
N LEU A 562 -2.08 -34.42 -5.29
CA LEU A 562 -1.53 -35.01 -6.52
C LEU A 562 -2.21 -34.47 -7.78
N GLU A 563 -3.48 -34.08 -7.66
CA GLU A 563 -4.37 -33.63 -8.73
C GLU A 563 -3.92 -32.33 -9.39
N PRO A 564 -3.38 -31.31 -8.68
CA PRO A 564 -2.95 -30.05 -9.32
C PRO A 564 -1.64 -30.16 -10.11
N ILE A 565 -0.88 -31.26 -9.97
CA ILE A 565 0.42 -31.42 -10.63
C ILE A 565 0.21 -31.64 -12.13
N PRO A 566 0.84 -30.85 -13.02
CA PRO A 566 0.71 -31.02 -14.47
C PRO A 566 1.03 -32.46 -14.93
N PRO A 567 0.19 -33.11 -15.76
CA PRO A 567 0.37 -34.52 -16.15
C PRO A 567 1.76 -34.83 -16.72
N ALA A 568 2.29 -33.96 -17.57
CA ALA A 568 3.62 -34.12 -18.18
C ALA A 568 4.78 -34.14 -17.16
N LEU A 569 4.60 -33.51 -16.00
CA LEU A 569 5.53 -33.59 -14.87
C LEU A 569 5.29 -34.87 -14.05
N ARG A 570 4.01 -35.16 -13.75
CA ARG A 570 3.60 -36.35 -12.99
C ARG A 570 4.05 -37.67 -13.63
N ASP A 571 4.02 -37.78 -14.95
CA ASP A 571 4.45 -38.98 -15.70
C ASP A 571 5.95 -39.29 -15.54
N ARG A 572 6.75 -38.32 -15.06
CA ARG A 572 8.20 -38.46 -14.80
C ARG A 572 8.53 -38.69 -13.31
N MET A 573 7.51 -38.79 -12.46
CA MET A 573 7.65 -38.89 -11.00
C MET A 573 7.25 -40.26 -10.45
N GLU A 574 8.02 -40.73 -9.46
CA GLU A 574 7.60 -41.83 -8.59
C GLU A 574 6.88 -41.24 -7.37
N ILE A 575 5.57 -41.42 -7.32
CA ILE A 575 4.71 -40.89 -6.25
C ILE A 575 4.86 -41.76 -4.99
N ILE A 576 5.22 -41.12 -3.88
CA ILE A 576 5.30 -41.75 -2.55
C ILE A 576 4.35 -40.99 -1.61
N GLU A 577 3.31 -41.67 -1.18
CA GLU A 577 2.35 -41.13 -0.21
C GLU A 577 2.94 -41.15 1.21
N VAL A 578 2.87 -40.01 1.89
CA VAL A 578 3.35 -39.81 3.27
C VAL A 578 2.14 -39.50 4.15
N SER A 579 1.67 -40.53 4.87
CA SER A 579 0.62 -40.39 5.88
C SER A 579 1.13 -39.67 7.14
N GLY A 580 0.21 -39.22 7.99
CA GLY A 580 0.56 -38.62 9.27
C GLY A 580 1.19 -39.63 10.24
N TYR A 581 2.00 -39.15 11.19
CA TYR A 581 2.76 -39.94 12.18
C TYR A 581 1.91 -40.74 13.22
N THR A 582 0.65 -41.05 12.92
CA THR A 582 -0.34 -41.61 13.87
C THR A 582 -1.04 -42.89 13.38
N GLU A 583 -0.63 -43.45 12.24
CA GLU A 583 -1.09 -44.76 11.73
C GLU A 583 0.08 -45.74 11.57
#